data_AF-A0A1B7V714-F1
#
_entry.id   AF-A0A1B7V714-F1
#
_cell.length_a   1.000
_cell.length_b   1.000
_cell.length_c   1.000
_cell.angle_alpha   90.00
_cell.angle_beta   90.00
_cell.angle_gamma   90.00
#
_symmetry.space_group_name_H-M   'P 1'
#
loop_
_entity.id
_entity.type
_entity.pdbx_description
1 polymer ?
#
loop_
_entity_poly.entity_id
_entity_poly.type
_entity_poly.pdbx_seq_one_letter_code
_entity_poly.pdbx_strand_id
1 'polypeptide(L)'
;MSVFRAYPDYQDELRVLISHRFLSLDDNLKATVELAKNQVVNLFKEKGSLGFISNKQGSEFFQDVANIIPERFAKLKPGFAIIAEFTLSYRGLILPRIRQHLDGLTNISAITGEFGGISQTKNQTLALTKDTTADEIFTALEIDYDKAINTIKPTLEELMIEPNEALYAMVEEFIDNVIRQKDIQKEWKNFLRGVRGKIWADIFGQKEEDRQLRKEWLDLVNEVTAVNKLELFYFAQ
;
A
#
# COMPACT_ATOMS: atom_id res chain seq x y z
N MET A 1 -15.85 -42.11 -5.35
CA MET A 1 -15.32 -41.63 -4.05
C MET A 1 -15.83 -42.52 -2.95
N SER A 2 -15.03 -42.84 -1.94
CA SER A 2 -15.53 -43.46 -0.71
C SER A 2 -16.51 -42.49 -0.04
N VAL A 3 -17.73 -42.93 0.33
CA VAL A 3 -18.75 -42.10 1.00
C VAL A 3 -18.17 -41.36 2.22
N PHE A 4 -17.19 -41.97 2.88
CA PHE A 4 -16.47 -41.41 4.01
C PHE A 4 -15.62 -40.16 3.71
N ARG A 5 -15.35 -39.84 2.44
CA ARG A 5 -14.59 -38.63 2.05
C ARG A 5 -15.44 -37.53 1.44
N ALA A 6 -16.65 -37.83 0.97
CA ALA A 6 -17.48 -36.85 0.27
C ALA A 6 -17.76 -35.60 1.13
N TYR A 7 -18.23 -35.79 2.37
CA TYR A 7 -18.53 -34.66 3.25
C TYR A 7 -17.27 -33.82 3.62
N PRO A 8 -16.15 -34.40 4.08
CA PRO A 8 -14.91 -33.65 4.30
C PRO A 8 -14.37 -32.92 3.05
N ASP A 9 -14.43 -33.56 1.88
CA ASP A 9 -13.95 -32.96 0.62
C ASP A 9 -14.82 -31.75 0.25
N TYR A 10 -16.14 -31.84 0.42
CA TYR A 10 -17.06 -30.72 0.19
C TYR A 10 -16.96 -29.62 1.26
N GLN A 11 -16.58 -29.93 2.50
CA GLN A 11 -16.30 -28.90 3.51
C GLN A 11 -15.03 -28.08 3.16
N ASP A 12 -14.01 -28.72 2.58
CA ASP A 12 -12.84 -28.02 2.04
C ASP A 12 -13.21 -27.14 0.85
N GLU A 13 -14.04 -27.63 -0.06
CA GLU A 13 -14.56 -26.84 -1.18
C GLU A 13 -15.38 -25.64 -0.68
N LEU A 14 -16.26 -25.84 0.31
CA LEU A 14 -17.05 -24.78 0.93
C LEU A 14 -16.16 -23.71 1.56
N ARG A 15 -15.09 -24.10 2.28
CA ARG A 15 -14.10 -23.16 2.83
C ARG A 15 -13.46 -22.31 1.74
N VAL A 16 -13.06 -22.94 0.63
CA VAL A 16 -12.46 -22.26 -0.52
C VAL A 16 -13.45 -21.28 -1.12
N LEU A 17 -14.69 -21.69 -1.35
CA LEU A 17 -15.75 -20.85 -1.91
C LEU A 17 -16.04 -19.62 -1.05
N ILE A 18 -16.20 -19.80 0.27
CA ILE A 18 -16.43 -18.70 1.20
C ILE A 18 -15.25 -17.73 1.16
N SER A 19 -14.01 -18.22 1.21
CA SER A 19 -12.81 -17.37 1.17
C SER A 19 -12.72 -16.57 -0.14
N HIS A 20 -13.07 -17.18 -1.27
CA HIS A 20 -13.01 -16.52 -2.59
C HIS A 20 -13.99 -15.36 -2.72
N ARG A 21 -15.13 -15.38 -2.00
CA ARG A 21 -16.10 -14.28 -2.02
C ARG A 21 -15.51 -12.94 -1.57
N PHE A 22 -14.43 -12.98 -0.78
CA PHE A 22 -13.82 -11.78 -0.22
C PHE A 22 -12.62 -11.26 -1.02
N LEU A 23 -12.20 -11.93 -2.10
CA LEU A 23 -11.03 -11.51 -2.87
C LEU A 23 -11.19 -10.12 -3.50
N SER A 24 -12.41 -9.74 -3.88
CA SER A 24 -12.69 -8.39 -4.42
C SER A 24 -12.50 -7.26 -3.41
N LEU A 25 -12.42 -7.58 -2.10
CA LEU A 25 -12.13 -6.56 -1.08
C LEU A 25 -10.71 -6.01 -1.21
N ASP A 26 -9.76 -6.77 -1.75
CA ASP A 26 -8.37 -6.29 -1.89
C ASP A 26 -8.29 -5.06 -2.80
N ASP A 27 -8.98 -5.11 -3.95
CA ASP A 27 -9.01 -4.00 -4.91
C ASP A 27 -9.76 -2.79 -4.36
N ASN A 28 -10.85 -3.01 -3.63
CA ASN A 28 -11.64 -1.94 -3.01
C ASN A 28 -10.86 -1.23 -1.89
N LEU A 29 -10.11 -1.97 -1.07
CA LEU A 29 -9.24 -1.39 -0.04
C LEU A 29 -8.15 -0.52 -0.66
N LYS A 30 -7.49 -1.01 -1.71
CA LYS A 30 -6.50 -0.24 -2.47
C LYS A 30 -7.10 1.03 -3.06
N ALA A 31 -8.27 0.95 -3.69
CA ALA A 31 -8.95 2.11 -4.24
C ALA A 31 -9.29 3.15 -3.16
N THR A 32 -9.73 2.71 -1.98
CA THR A 32 -10.03 3.59 -0.84
C THR A 32 -8.79 4.31 -0.34
N VAL A 33 -7.65 3.61 -0.26
CA VAL A 33 -6.34 4.20 0.07
C VAL A 33 -5.96 5.29 -0.93
N GLU A 34 -6.09 5.02 -2.23
CA GLU A 34 -5.79 6.01 -3.26
C GLU A 34 -6.71 7.23 -3.20
N LEU A 35 -8.00 7.04 -2.88
CA LEU A 35 -8.93 8.16 -2.67
C LEU A 35 -8.50 9.06 -1.51
N ALA A 36 -8.07 8.49 -0.38
CA ALA A 36 -7.55 9.26 0.75
C ALA A 36 -6.26 10.02 0.36
N LYS A 37 -5.34 9.35 -0.31
CA LYS A 37 -4.12 9.98 -0.85
C LYS A 37 -4.44 11.14 -1.78
N ASN A 38 -5.42 10.99 -2.68
CA ASN A 38 -5.85 12.04 -3.59
C ASN A 38 -6.35 13.29 -2.87
N GLN A 39 -7.04 13.15 -1.74
CA GLN A 39 -7.47 14.30 -0.94
C GLN A 39 -6.27 15.09 -0.41
N VAL A 40 -5.23 14.39 0.07
CA VAL A 40 -3.98 15.01 0.52
C VAL A 40 -3.23 15.65 -0.65
N VAL A 41 -3.15 14.98 -1.80
CA VAL A 41 -2.53 15.53 -3.03
C VAL A 41 -3.21 16.84 -3.45
N ASN A 42 -4.54 16.90 -3.41
CA ASN A 42 -5.27 18.12 -3.75
C ASN A 42 -4.89 19.29 -2.84
N LEU A 43 -4.70 19.06 -1.55
CA LEU A 43 -4.22 20.10 -0.62
C LEU A 43 -2.82 20.60 -1.00
N PHE A 44 -1.90 19.70 -1.40
CA PHE A 44 -0.57 20.11 -1.87
C PHE A 44 -0.61 20.88 -3.19
N LYS A 45 -1.50 20.51 -4.12
CA LYS A 45 -1.65 21.20 -5.39
C LYS A 45 -2.27 22.59 -5.20
N GLU A 46 -3.35 22.70 -4.43
CA GLU A 46 -4.11 23.94 -4.26
C GLU A 46 -3.47 24.91 -3.26
N LYS A 47 -2.97 24.41 -2.13
CA LYS A 47 -2.43 25.26 -1.05
C LYS A 47 -0.90 25.29 -1.04
N GLY A 48 -0.27 24.15 -1.31
CA GLY A 48 1.19 24.02 -1.36
C GLY A 48 1.81 24.47 -2.68
N SER A 49 1.00 24.75 -3.69
CA SER A 49 1.44 25.03 -5.07
C SER A 49 2.36 23.95 -5.65
N LEU A 50 2.37 22.72 -5.14
CA LEU A 50 3.28 21.64 -5.60
C LEU A 50 2.82 20.96 -6.90
N GLY A 51 1.74 21.44 -7.53
CA GLY A 51 1.18 20.84 -8.74
C GLY A 51 2.13 20.84 -9.96
N PHE A 52 3.07 21.78 -10.02
CA PHE A 52 4.08 21.81 -11.09
C PHE A 52 5.10 20.66 -10.99
N ILE A 53 5.22 20.00 -9.84
CA ILE A 53 6.14 18.86 -9.64
C ILE A 53 5.63 17.64 -10.38
N SER A 54 4.33 17.34 -10.22
CA SER A 54 3.68 16.21 -10.84
C SER A 54 2.20 16.47 -11.05
N ASN A 55 1.72 16.12 -12.24
CA ASN A 55 0.29 16.11 -12.58
C ASN A 55 -0.41 14.82 -12.12
N LYS A 56 0.34 13.82 -11.66
CA LYS A 56 -0.20 12.53 -11.21
C LYS A 56 -1.00 12.67 -9.92
N GLN A 57 -1.62 11.59 -9.50
CA GLN A 57 -2.51 11.52 -8.34
C GLN A 57 -2.05 10.40 -7.40
N GLY A 58 -2.55 10.43 -6.17
CA GLY A 58 -2.38 9.38 -5.19
C GLY A 58 -0.93 9.05 -4.90
N SER A 59 -0.63 7.76 -4.82
CA SER A 59 0.71 7.22 -4.57
C SER A 59 1.76 7.75 -5.56
N GLU A 60 1.41 7.88 -6.83
CA GLU A 60 2.37 8.28 -7.87
C GLU A 60 2.82 9.73 -7.70
N PHE A 61 1.93 10.62 -7.25
CA PHE A 61 2.31 12.00 -6.92
C PHE A 61 3.34 12.03 -5.79
N PHE A 62 3.07 11.30 -4.71
CA PHE A 62 3.99 11.26 -3.56
C PHE A 62 5.34 10.67 -3.94
N GLN A 63 5.35 9.63 -4.79
CA GLN A 63 6.60 9.06 -5.32
C GLN A 63 7.39 10.06 -6.16
N ASP A 64 6.73 10.80 -7.06
CA ASP A 64 7.39 11.82 -7.88
C ASP A 64 8.02 12.92 -7.00
N VAL A 65 7.31 13.37 -5.95
CA VAL A 65 7.84 14.34 -4.99
C VAL A 65 9.03 13.75 -4.23
N ALA A 66 8.91 12.53 -3.70
CA ALA A 66 9.99 11.84 -2.98
C ALA A 66 11.27 11.68 -3.83
N ASN A 67 11.12 11.43 -5.14
CA ASN A 67 12.23 11.28 -6.07
C ASN A 67 13.02 12.57 -6.29
N ILE A 68 12.36 13.73 -6.19
CA ILE A 68 13.00 15.04 -6.39
C ILE A 68 13.63 15.55 -5.09
N ILE A 69 13.17 15.06 -3.93
CA ILE A 69 13.76 15.38 -2.63
C ILE A 69 15.14 14.68 -2.52
N PRO A 70 16.23 15.43 -2.31
CA PRO A 70 17.56 14.86 -2.11
C PRO A 70 17.67 13.98 -0.86
N GLU A 71 18.49 12.91 -0.92
CA GLU A 71 18.72 11.96 0.18
C GLU A 71 19.19 12.60 1.49
N ARG A 72 19.88 13.75 1.42
CA ARG A 72 20.32 14.50 2.60
C ARG A 72 19.17 15.03 3.47
N PHE A 73 17.94 15.06 2.95
CA PHE A 73 16.74 15.45 3.69
C PHE A 73 16.10 14.21 4.31
N ALA A 74 16.70 13.81 5.45
CA ALA A 74 16.46 12.53 6.11
C ALA A 74 15.05 12.38 6.72
N LYS A 75 14.24 13.44 6.72
CA LYS A 75 12.87 13.42 7.27
C LYS A 75 11.85 13.63 6.18
N LEU A 76 12.09 14.65 5.35
CA LEU A 76 11.16 15.02 4.30
C LEU A 76 11.04 13.91 3.25
N LYS A 77 12.16 13.32 2.81
CA LYS A 77 12.10 12.25 1.79
C LYS A 77 11.37 11.01 2.30
N PRO A 78 11.71 10.44 3.48
CA PRO A 78 10.96 9.30 4.02
C PRO A 78 9.48 9.60 4.24
N GLY A 79 9.11 10.80 4.71
CA GLY A 79 7.70 11.16 4.88
C GLY A 79 6.89 10.99 3.59
N PHE A 80 7.41 11.50 2.46
CA PHE A 80 6.77 11.32 1.15
C PHE A 80 6.84 9.88 0.62
N ALA A 81 7.93 9.15 0.90
CA ALA A 81 8.05 7.75 0.47
C ALA A 81 7.09 6.81 1.22
N ILE A 82 6.99 6.96 2.55
CA ILE A 82 6.13 6.13 3.41
C ILE A 82 4.66 6.26 2.99
N ILE A 83 4.16 7.48 2.79
CA ILE A 83 2.78 7.67 2.32
C ILE A 83 2.59 7.14 0.89
N ALA A 84 3.60 7.22 0.02
CA ALA A 84 3.52 6.65 -1.32
C ALA A 84 3.35 5.12 -1.27
N GLU A 85 4.14 4.44 -0.45
CA GLU A 85 4.18 2.98 -0.34
C GLU A 85 3.03 2.39 0.49
N PHE A 86 2.37 3.19 1.32
CA PHE A 86 1.28 2.71 2.18
C PHE A 86 0.16 2.05 1.37
N THR A 87 -0.18 0.81 1.69
CA THR A 87 -1.29 0.08 1.08
C THR A 87 -2.02 -0.74 2.14
N LEU A 88 -3.32 -0.93 1.92
CA LEU A 88 -4.11 -1.90 2.68
C LEU A 88 -4.34 -3.13 1.81
N SER A 89 -4.14 -4.31 2.39
CA SER A 89 -4.43 -5.58 1.71
C SER A 89 -5.40 -6.42 2.53
N TYR A 90 -6.38 -6.98 1.82
CA TYR A 90 -7.28 -8.00 2.33
C TYR A 90 -6.49 -9.16 2.98
N ARG A 91 -5.40 -9.59 2.34
CA ARG A 91 -4.60 -10.73 2.82
C ARG A 91 -3.90 -10.45 4.15
N GLY A 92 -3.52 -9.20 4.39
CA GLY A 92 -2.84 -8.80 5.63
C GLY A 92 -3.80 -8.57 6.79
N LEU A 93 -4.97 -7.98 6.53
CA LEU A 93 -5.85 -7.44 7.56
C LEU A 93 -7.13 -8.27 7.80
N ILE A 94 -7.71 -8.81 6.73
CA ILE A 94 -9.04 -9.44 6.78
C ILE A 94 -8.96 -10.97 6.74
N LEU A 95 -8.13 -11.52 5.84
CA LEU A 95 -8.01 -12.96 5.63
C LEU A 95 -7.71 -13.74 6.93
N PRO A 96 -6.77 -13.33 7.81
CA PRO A 96 -6.48 -14.08 9.04
C PRO A 96 -7.70 -14.19 9.96
N ARG A 97 -8.53 -13.15 10.04
CA ARG A 97 -9.74 -13.12 10.87
C ARG A 97 -10.82 -14.02 10.30
N ILE A 98 -11.10 -13.90 9.00
CA ILE A 98 -12.07 -14.78 8.33
C ILE A 98 -11.64 -16.26 8.45
N ARG A 99 -10.34 -16.55 8.33
CA ARG A 99 -9.80 -17.91 8.46
C ARG A 99 -10.13 -18.56 9.80
N GLN A 100 -10.04 -17.83 10.91
CA GLN A 100 -10.37 -18.35 12.25
C GLN A 100 -11.82 -18.86 12.36
N HIS A 101 -12.75 -18.31 11.58
CA HIS A 101 -14.15 -18.74 11.55
C HIS A 101 -14.42 -19.91 10.58
N LEU A 102 -13.43 -20.26 9.75
CA LEU A 102 -13.52 -21.35 8.78
C LEU A 102 -12.80 -22.63 9.23
N ASP A 103 -12.14 -22.60 10.40
CA ASP A 103 -11.46 -23.75 10.97
C ASP A 103 -12.43 -24.90 11.31
N GLY A 104 -13.71 -24.60 11.53
CA GLY A 104 -14.75 -25.63 11.69
C GLY A 104 -15.03 -26.43 10.42
N LEU A 105 -14.65 -25.92 9.25
CA LEU A 105 -14.85 -26.59 7.98
C LEU A 105 -13.65 -27.47 7.59
N THR A 106 -12.50 -27.39 8.28
CA THR A 106 -11.28 -28.11 7.88
C THR A 106 -11.22 -29.54 8.38
N ASN A 107 -10.90 -30.45 7.46
CA ASN A 107 -10.53 -31.83 7.78
C ASN A 107 -9.05 -31.94 8.22
N ILE A 108 -8.24 -30.91 7.96
CA ILE A 108 -6.88 -30.76 8.47
C ILE A 108 -6.99 -30.00 9.79
N SER A 109 -6.87 -30.71 10.91
CA SER A 109 -6.65 -30.07 12.21
C SER A 109 -5.39 -29.21 12.12
N ALA A 110 -5.49 -27.93 12.50
CA ALA A 110 -4.30 -27.13 12.75
C ALA A 110 -3.43 -27.91 13.77
N ILE A 111 -2.15 -28.04 13.44
CA ILE A 111 -1.17 -28.86 14.18
C ILE A 111 -1.04 -28.30 15.61
N THR A 112 -1.85 -28.78 16.54
CA THR A 112 -1.51 -28.76 17.96
C THR A 112 -0.62 -29.95 18.23
N GLY A 113 0.66 -29.86 17.84
CA GLY A 113 1.78 -30.66 18.38
C GLY A 113 1.68 -32.19 18.43
N GLU A 114 0.63 -32.83 17.92
CA GLU A 114 0.44 -34.28 18.00
C GLU A 114 0.36 -34.86 16.60
N PHE A 115 1.37 -35.66 16.30
CA PHE A 115 1.54 -36.41 15.06
C PHE A 115 0.28 -37.19 14.69
N GLY A 116 -0.26 -36.92 13.49
CA GLY A 116 -0.88 -37.94 12.65
C GLY A 116 -2.17 -38.60 13.15
N GLY A 117 -2.85 -38.01 14.14
CA GLY A 117 -4.20 -38.41 14.51
C GLY A 117 -5.24 -37.62 13.73
N ILE A 118 -6.14 -38.29 13.01
CA ILE A 118 -7.43 -37.71 12.64
C ILE A 118 -8.21 -37.54 13.95
N SER A 119 -7.93 -36.46 14.68
CA SER A 119 -8.79 -36.07 15.79
C SER A 119 -10.13 -35.71 15.17
N GLN A 120 -11.16 -36.50 15.48
CA GLN A 120 -12.54 -36.09 15.25
C GLN A 120 -12.69 -34.68 15.82
N THR A 121 -12.81 -33.70 14.95
CA THR A 121 -13.07 -32.33 15.38
C THR A 121 -14.35 -32.39 16.20
N LYS A 122 -14.30 -31.96 17.47
CA LYS A 122 -15.40 -32.05 18.46
C LYS A 122 -16.73 -31.42 18.00
N ASN A 123 -16.79 -30.83 16.81
CA ASN A 123 -17.88 -30.06 16.23
C ASN A 123 -18.28 -30.55 14.82
N GLN A 124 -18.16 -31.85 14.49
CA GLN A 124 -18.71 -32.35 13.23
C GLN A 124 -20.25 -32.33 13.28
N THR A 125 -20.87 -31.62 12.32
CA THR A 125 -22.34 -31.51 12.21
C THR A 125 -22.98 -32.84 11.82
N LEU A 126 -22.25 -33.71 11.10
CA LEU A 126 -22.71 -35.02 10.67
C LEU A 126 -21.78 -36.14 11.14
N ALA A 127 -22.36 -37.19 11.75
CA ALA A 127 -21.65 -38.44 12.01
C ALA A 127 -21.76 -39.37 10.80
N LEU A 128 -20.64 -39.58 10.09
CA LEU A 128 -20.61 -40.39 8.87
C LEU A 128 -20.79 -41.89 9.17
N THR A 129 -21.82 -42.49 8.58
CA THR A 129 -22.07 -43.94 8.62
C THR A 129 -22.09 -44.52 7.20
N LYS A 130 -22.13 -45.84 7.06
CA LYS A 130 -22.17 -46.49 5.74
C LYS A 130 -23.45 -46.18 4.95
N ASP A 131 -24.51 -45.76 5.65
CA ASP A 131 -25.82 -45.48 5.09
C ASP A 131 -26.08 -43.99 4.89
N THR A 132 -25.07 -43.14 5.12
CA THR A 132 -25.20 -41.69 4.95
C THR A 132 -25.60 -41.34 3.53
N THR A 133 -26.70 -40.60 3.41
CA THR A 133 -27.28 -40.20 2.12
C THR A 133 -26.71 -38.88 1.62
N ALA A 134 -26.85 -38.61 0.33
CA ALA A 134 -26.42 -37.34 -0.26
C ALA A 134 -27.21 -36.15 0.32
N ASP A 135 -28.50 -36.33 0.63
CA ASP A 135 -29.34 -35.29 1.22
C ASP A 135 -28.87 -34.92 2.63
N GLU A 136 -28.48 -35.91 3.44
CA GLU A 136 -27.89 -35.67 4.77
C GLU A 136 -26.58 -34.89 4.68
N ILE A 137 -25.72 -35.21 3.71
CA ILE A 137 -24.48 -34.48 3.45
C ILE A 137 -24.79 -33.03 3.05
N PHE A 138 -25.76 -32.83 2.15
CA PHE A 138 -26.16 -31.50 1.70
C PHE A 138 -26.71 -30.65 2.85
N THR A 139 -27.65 -31.17 3.63
CA THR A 139 -28.20 -30.46 4.81
C THR A 139 -27.11 -30.15 5.84
N ALA A 140 -26.16 -31.06 6.07
CA ALA A 140 -25.05 -30.79 6.97
C ALA A 140 -24.14 -29.66 6.46
N LEU A 141 -23.86 -29.61 5.15
CA LEU A 141 -23.10 -28.54 4.52
C LEU A 141 -23.82 -27.19 4.57
N GLU A 142 -25.15 -27.16 4.43
CA GLU A 142 -25.95 -25.93 4.61
C GLU A 142 -25.84 -25.40 6.05
N ILE A 143 -25.97 -26.29 7.04
CA ILE A 143 -25.81 -25.93 8.45
C ILE A 143 -24.40 -25.40 8.72
N ASP A 144 -23.37 -26.05 8.17
CA ASP A 144 -21.98 -25.63 8.30
C ASP A 144 -21.71 -24.28 7.65
N TYR A 145 -22.31 -24.03 6.47
CA TYR A 145 -22.27 -22.75 5.79
C TYR A 145 -22.90 -21.65 6.65
N ASP A 146 -24.11 -21.87 7.14
CA ASP A 146 -24.84 -20.89 7.95
C ASP A 146 -24.09 -20.57 9.24
N LYS A 147 -23.50 -21.58 9.91
CA LYS A 147 -22.64 -21.38 11.09
C LYS A 147 -21.43 -20.50 10.75
N ALA A 148 -20.74 -20.78 9.64
CA ALA A 148 -19.59 -20.00 9.21
C ALA A 148 -19.98 -18.55 8.89
N ILE A 149 -21.06 -18.33 8.13
CA ILE A 149 -21.49 -16.97 7.77
C ILE A 149 -21.97 -16.18 8.99
N ASN A 150 -22.73 -16.81 9.89
CA ASN A 150 -23.23 -16.16 11.11
C ASN A 150 -22.11 -15.75 12.07
N THR A 151 -20.94 -16.39 12.00
CA THR A 151 -19.76 -16.01 12.79
C THR A 151 -18.88 -14.99 12.06
N ILE A 152 -18.73 -15.09 10.74
CA ILE A 152 -17.94 -14.14 9.94
C ILE A 152 -18.59 -12.76 9.91
N LYS A 153 -19.92 -12.68 9.80
CA LYS A 153 -20.65 -11.42 9.66
C LYS A 153 -20.35 -10.40 10.79
N PRO A 154 -20.53 -10.73 12.08
CA PRO A 154 -20.23 -9.77 13.16
C PRO A 154 -18.76 -9.37 13.19
N THR A 155 -17.84 -10.32 12.93
CA THR A 155 -16.41 -10.01 12.85
C THR A 155 -16.08 -9.05 11.72
N LEU A 156 -16.75 -9.18 10.58
CA LEU A 156 -16.59 -8.25 9.47
C LEU A 156 -17.15 -6.87 9.81
N GLU A 157 -18.29 -6.80 10.51
CA GLU A 157 -18.89 -5.53 10.96
C GLU A 157 -17.95 -4.76 11.91
N GLU A 158 -17.33 -5.44 12.86
CA GLU A 158 -16.28 -4.85 13.72
C GLU A 158 -15.08 -4.37 12.89
N LEU A 159 -14.70 -5.16 11.89
CA LEU A 159 -13.56 -4.87 11.01
C LEU A 159 -13.77 -3.69 10.08
N MET A 160 -15.00 -3.24 9.84
CA MET A 160 -15.28 -2.11 8.93
C MET A 160 -14.66 -0.78 9.42
N ILE A 161 -14.33 -0.68 10.71
CA ILE A 161 -13.76 0.54 11.30
C ILE A 161 -12.23 0.60 11.06
N GLU A 162 -11.54 -0.53 11.13
CA GLU A 162 -10.07 -0.58 11.12
C GLU A 162 -9.42 0.00 9.84
N PRO A 163 -9.95 -0.23 8.62
CA PRO A 163 -9.40 0.41 7.42
C PRO A 163 -9.39 1.94 7.53
N ASN A 164 -10.45 2.54 8.10
CA ASN A 164 -10.54 3.98 8.26
C ASN A 164 -9.55 4.49 9.32
N GLU A 165 -9.39 3.75 10.43
CA GLU A 165 -8.38 4.07 11.44
C GLU A 165 -6.96 3.99 10.88
N ALA A 166 -6.66 2.97 10.08
CA ALA A 166 -5.37 2.82 9.42
C ALA A 166 -5.10 3.97 8.44
N LEU A 167 -6.11 4.41 7.68
CA LEU A 167 -6.00 5.58 6.80
C LEU A 167 -5.75 6.86 7.59
N TYR A 168 -6.48 7.07 8.68
CA TYR A 168 -6.30 8.22 9.55
C TYR A 168 -4.89 8.24 10.16
N ALA A 169 -4.43 7.10 10.70
CA ALA A 169 -3.10 6.96 11.27
C ALA A 169 -1.99 7.20 10.24
N MET A 170 -2.16 6.70 9.00
CA MET A 170 -1.23 6.96 7.90
C MET A 170 -1.11 8.46 7.59
N VAL A 171 -2.24 9.18 7.52
CA VAL A 171 -2.22 10.63 7.26
C VAL A 171 -1.60 11.39 8.44
N GLU A 172 -1.90 11.00 9.68
CA GLU A 172 -1.29 11.61 10.87
C GLU A 172 0.22 11.38 10.93
N GLU A 173 0.70 10.16 10.65
CA GLU A 173 2.13 9.86 10.59
C GLU A 173 2.83 10.67 9.48
N PHE A 174 2.17 10.83 8.33
CA PHE A 174 2.67 11.69 7.27
C PHE A 174 2.80 13.15 7.74
N ILE A 175 1.77 13.69 8.41
CA ILE A 175 1.80 15.05 8.97
C ILE A 175 2.90 15.17 10.03
N ASP A 176 3.10 14.16 10.87
CA ASP A 176 4.16 14.15 11.87
C ASP A 176 5.53 14.27 11.21
N ASN A 177 5.80 13.46 10.19
CA ASN A 177 7.08 13.45 9.48
C ASN A 177 7.33 14.72 8.66
N VAL A 178 6.28 15.30 8.06
CA VAL A 178 6.43 16.40 7.09
C VAL A 178 6.18 17.78 7.71
N ILE A 179 5.46 17.88 8.83
CA ILE A 179 5.07 19.17 9.44
C ILE A 179 5.54 19.30 10.88
N ARG A 180 5.33 18.27 11.72
CA ARG A 180 5.51 18.41 13.18
C ARG A 180 6.92 18.04 13.67
N GLN A 181 7.67 17.25 12.92
CA GLN A 181 8.99 16.79 13.34
C GLN A 181 9.97 17.95 13.56
N LYS A 182 10.79 17.85 14.60
CA LYS A 182 11.81 18.85 14.92
C LYS A 182 12.70 19.14 13.71
N ASP A 183 12.99 20.42 13.45
CA ASP A 183 13.84 20.90 12.35
C ASP A 183 13.32 20.64 10.92
N ILE A 184 12.12 20.08 10.72
CA ILE A 184 11.59 19.79 9.38
C ILE A 184 11.46 21.05 8.51
N GLN A 185 11.19 22.20 9.15
CA GLN A 185 11.12 23.51 8.49
C GLN A 185 12.43 23.90 7.78
N LYS A 186 13.59 23.45 8.29
CA LYS A 186 14.88 23.70 7.64
C LYS A 186 15.01 22.87 6.36
N GLU A 187 14.58 21.61 6.38
CA GLU A 187 14.55 20.75 5.19
C GLU A 187 13.60 21.31 4.14
N TRP A 188 12.38 21.68 4.53
CA TRP A 188 11.42 22.37 3.65
C TRP A 188 12.00 23.63 3.02
N LYS A 189 12.58 24.53 3.81
CA LYS A 189 13.16 25.77 3.29
C LYS A 189 14.29 25.51 2.30
N ASN A 190 15.14 24.52 2.57
CA ASN A 190 16.25 24.17 1.69
C ASN A 190 15.77 23.49 0.41
N PHE A 191 14.77 22.61 0.51
CA PHE A 191 14.12 21.97 -0.62
C PHE A 191 13.44 23.01 -1.52
N LEU A 192 12.53 23.82 -0.97
CA LEU A 192 11.78 24.83 -1.70
C LEU A 192 12.70 25.85 -2.36
N ARG A 193 13.82 26.25 -1.73
CA ARG A 193 14.82 27.10 -2.37
C ARG A 193 15.41 26.50 -3.64
N GLY A 194 15.57 25.18 -3.70
CA GLY A 194 16.07 24.49 -4.89
C GLY A 194 15.05 24.40 -6.02
N VAL A 195 13.75 24.37 -5.69
CA VAL A 195 12.67 24.22 -6.68
C VAL A 195 11.85 25.50 -6.91
N ARG A 196 12.15 26.60 -6.21
CA ARG A 196 11.36 27.86 -6.23
C ARG A 196 11.11 28.44 -7.62
N GLY A 197 12.08 28.30 -8.54
CA GLY A 197 11.95 28.80 -9.91
C GLY A 197 10.89 28.04 -10.72
N LYS A 198 10.63 26.79 -10.35
CA LYS A 198 9.55 25.97 -10.93
C LYS A 198 8.21 26.19 -10.21
N ILE A 199 8.23 26.37 -8.89
CA ILE A 199 7.01 26.60 -8.08
C ILE A 199 6.37 27.95 -8.39
N TRP A 200 7.20 28.98 -8.36
CA TRP A 200 6.80 30.38 -8.41
C TRP A 200 7.51 31.03 -9.60
N ALA A 201 7.24 30.48 -10.80
CA ALA A 201 7.83 30.95 -12.05
C ALA A 201 7.47 32.42 -12.33
N ASP A 202 6.28 32.85 -11.91
CA ASP A 202 5.82 34.24 -11.94
C ASP A 202 6.70 35.20 -11.10
N ILE A 203 7.24 34.74 -9.98
CA ILE A 203 8.06 35.56 -9.06
C ILE A 203 9.56 35.40 -9.32
N PHE A 204 10.01 34.18 -9.63
CA PHE A 204 11.43 33.82 -9.70
C PHE A 204 11.90 33.32 -11.07
N GLY A 205 10.98 33.05 -12.02
CA GLY A 205 11.30 32.42 -13.30
C GLY A 205 12.35 33.19 -14.09
N GLN A 206 12.15 34.49 -14.30
CA GLN A 206 13.08 35.33 -15.08
C GLN A 206 14.49 35.37 -14.47
N LYS A 207 14.59 35.44 -13.13
CA LYS A 207 15.89 35.44 -12.44
C LYS A 207 16.59 34.09 -12.51
N GLU A 208 15.84 32.99 -12.54
CA GLU A 208 16.41 31.65 -12.62
C GLU A 208 16.80 31.30 -14.07
N GLU A 209 16.05 31.74 -15.07
CA GLU A 209 16.46 31.70 -16.49
C GLU A 209 17.75 32.47 -16.73
N ASP A 210 17.86 33.72 -16.25
CA ASP A 210 19.08 34.52 -16.34
C ASP A 210 20.28 33.88 -15.61
N ARG A 211 20.01 33.11 -14.57
CA ARG A 211 21.05 32.39 -13.81
C ARG A 211 21.50 31.14 -14.56
N GLN A 212 20.56 30.41 -15.16
CA GLN A 212 20.82 29.25 -15.99
C GLN A 212 21.67 29.64 -17.21
N LEU A 213 21.24 30.70 -17.92
CA LEU A 213 21.95 31.26 -19.07
C LEU A 213 23.38 31.70 -18.71
N ARG A 214 23.56 32.35 -17.55
CA ARG A 214 24.89 32.72 -17.05
C ARG A 214 25.77 31.51 -16.74
N LYS A 215 25.19 30.44 -16.21
CA LYS A 215 25.93 29.22 -15.91
C LYS A 215 26.38 28.52 -17.20
N GLU A 216 25.47 28.36 -18.15
CA GLU A 216 25.77 27.79 -19.48
C GLU A 216 26.83 28.62 -20.21
N TRP A 217 26.74 29.94 -20.15
CA TRP A 217 27.76 30.82 -20.70
C TRP A 217 29.13 30.65 -20.04
N LEU A 218 29.18 30.57 -18.70
CA LEU A 218 30.42 30.31 -17.97
C LEU A 218 31.02 28.93 -18.31
N ASP A 219 30.18 27.91 -18.44
CA ASP A 219 30.62 26.56 -18.80
C ASP A 219 31.20 26.54 -20.23
N LEU A 220 30.55 27.21 -21.18
CA LEU A 220 31.07 27.38 -22.56
C LEU A 220 32.38 28.18 -22.60
N VAL A 221 32.49 29.27 -21.83
CA VAL A 221 33.73 30.06 -21.73
C VAL A 221 34.86 29.23 -21.13
N ASN A 222 34.56 28.42 -20.10
CA ASN A 222 35.53 27.50 -19.52
C ASN A 222 35.98 26.42 -20.51
N GLU A 223 35.07 25.90 -21.32
CA GLU A 223 35.37 24.93 -22.37
C GLU A 223 36.25 25.54 -23.47
N VAL A 224 35.89 26.72 -23.99
CA VAL A 224 36.69 27.44 -25.00
C VAL A 224 38.07 27.81 -24.45
N THR A 225 38.17 28.26 -23.20
CA THR A 225 39.46 28.58 -22.58
C THR A 225 40.31 27.34 -22.31
N ALA A 226 39.71 26.18 -22.03
CA ALA A 226 40.42 24.91 -21.93
C ALA A 226 40.97 24.45 -23.30
N VAL A 227 40.17 24.57 -24.37
CA VAL A 227 40.59 24.26 -25.75
C VAL A 227 41.70 25.21 -26.22
N ASN A 228 41.55 26.52 -26.03
CA ASN A 228 42.58 27.49 -26.39
C ASN A 228 43.90 27.28 -25.65
N LYS A 229 43.85 26.85 -24.38
CA LYS A 229 45.06 26.49 -23.63
C LYS A 229 45.74 25.25 -24.22
N LEU A 230 44.99 24.26 -24.69
CA LEU A 230 45.53 23.09 -25.38
C LEU A 230 46.15 23.44 -26.74
N GLU A 231 45.50 24.30 -27.54
CA GLU A 231 46.05 24.74 -28.82
C GLU A 231 47.36 25.52 -28.67
N LEU A 232 47.47 26.38 -27.64
CA LEU A 232 48.72 27.09 -27.32
C LEU A 232 49.89 26.14 -26.99
N PHE A 233 49.61 24.93 -26.48
CA PHE A 233 50.64 23.92 -26.27
C PHE A 233 51.06 23.20 -27.56
N TYR A 234 50.15 23.05 -28.54
CA TYR A 234 50.47 22.43 -29.83
C TYR A 234 51.20 23.36 -30.81
N PHE A 235 51.05 24.69 -30.66
CA PHE A 235 51.77 25.67 -31.48
C PHE A 235 53.19 26.02 -30.98
N ALA A 236 53.58 25.57 -29.79
CA ALA A 236 54.88 25.87 -29.17
C ALA A 236 55.91 24.75 -29.28
N GLN A 237 55.68 23.76 -30.15
CA GLN A 237 56.54 22.60 -30.41
C GLN A 237 57.05 22.61 -31.85
#